data_AF-A0A7C5ZMC8-F1
#
_entry.id   AF-A0A7C5ZMC8-F1
#
_cell.length_a   1.000
_cell.length_b   1.000
_cell.length_c   1.000
_cell.angle_alpha   90.00
_cell.angle_beta   90.00
_cell.angle_gamma   90.00
#
_symmetry.space_group_name_H-M   'P 1'
#
loop_
_entity.id
_entity.type
_entity.pdbx_description
1 polymer ?
#
loop_
_entity_poly.entity_id
_entity_poly.type
_entity_poly.pdbx_seq_one_letter_code
_entity_poly.pdbx_strand_id
1 'polypeptide(L)'
;EESIHDLTDEQAAAFPVPGENNIAWIVMHTLDNLDDYAVGVPTGQRLHPAEWRWDLWQGRPDERPKPGDEFPPVSAMLARLGEIRKAAMAALDSADDARMSDRVVRHPRKTNVADFYLRTVLHANSHVRQIWLLRGLLGLGDPKSWPQQHWS
;
A
#
# COMPACT_ATOMS: atom_id res chain seq x y z
N GLU A 1 3.96 -1.08 -8.55
CA GLU A 1 3.38 -1.40 -9.87
C GLU A 1 3.93 -2.72 -10.38
N GLU A 2 5.24 -2.82 -10.56
CA GLU A 2 5.92 -4.03 -11.03
C GLU A 2 5.52 -5.30 -10.25
N SER A 3 5.33 -5.19 -8.93
CA SER A 3 4.92 -6.33 -8.10
C SER A 3 3.54 -6.92 -8.44
N ILE A 4 2.66 -6.20 -9.14
CA ILE A 4 1.26 -6.63 -9.39
C ILE A 4 0.78 -6.50 -10.84
N HIS A 5 1.52 -5.84 -11.73
CA HIS A 5 1.04 -5.50 -13.08
C HIS A 5 0.62 -6.68 -13.98
N ASP A 6 1.22 -7.85 -13.80
CA ASP A 6 0.94 -9.06 -14.60
C ASP A 6 0.11 -10.12 -13.86
N LEU A 7 -0.48 -9.78 -12.72
CA LEU A 7 -1.34 -10.71 -11.99
C LEU A 7 -2.73 -10.73 -12.60
N THR A 8 -3.32 -11.92 -12.71
CA THR A 8 -4.78 -12.03 -12.87
C THR A 8 -5.46 -11.72 -11.53
N ASP A 9 -6.76 -11.40 -11.57
CA ASP A 9 -7.54 -11.14 -10.37
C ASP A 9 -7.59 -12.37 -9.45
N GLU A 10 -7.66 -13.58 -10.03
CA GLU A 10 -7.62 -14.84 -9.27
C GLU A 10 -6.27 -15.04 -8.57
N GLN A 11 -5.16 -14.71 -9.25
CA GLN A 11 -3.82 -14.81 -8.66
C GLN A 11 -3.64 -13.79 -7.53
N ALA A 12 -4.16 -12.57 -7.70
CA ALA A 12 -4.11 -11.55 -6.66
C ALA A 12 -4.97 -11.92 -5.43
N ALA A 13 -6.10 -12.57 -5.66
CA ALA A 13 -7.03 -13.00 -4.60
C ALA A 13 -6.64 -14.34 -3.94
N ALA A 14 -5.67 -15.09 -4.49
CA ALA A 14 -5.28 -16.40 -3.98
C ALA A 14 -4.61 -16.36 -2.61
N PHE A 15 -4.85 -17.40 -1.80
CA PHE A 15 -4.27 -17.60 -0.46
C PHE A 15 -3.27 -18.76 -0.47
N PRO A 16 -2.03 -18.57 -0.95
CA PRO A 16 -1.03 -19.65 -1.02
C PRO A 16 -0.51 -20.08 0.37
N VAL A 17 -0.70 -19.26 1.41
CA VAL A 17 -0.36 -19.58 2.79
C VAL A 17 -1.62 -19.53 3.65
N PRO A 18 -2.05 -20.66 4.26
CA PRO A 18 -3.23 -20.67 5.13
C PRO A 18 -3.08 -19.73 6.32
N GLY A 19 -4.09 -18.88 6.55
CA GLY A 19 -4.14 -17.96 7.69
C GLY A 19 -3.40 -16.63 7.49
N GLU A 20 -2.71 -16.45 6.36
CA GLU A 20 -2.03 -15.21 5.99
C GLU A 20 -2.83 -14.41 4.96
N ASN A 21 -2.55 -13.11 4.84
CA ASN A 21 -3.22 -12.23 3.90
C ASN A 21 -2.77 -12.49 2.45
N ASN A 22 -3.70 -12.37 1.49
CA ASN A 22 -3.41 -12.48 0.06
C ASN A 22 -2.80 -11.19 -0.53
N ILE A 23 -2.39 -11.25 -1.80
CA ILE A 23 -1.75 -10.12 -2.50
C ILE A 23 -2.71 -8.93 -2.59
N ALA A 24 -3.97 -9.15 -2.97
CA ALA A 24 -4.96 -8.09 -3.15
C ALA A 24 -5.20 -7.31 -1.85
N TRP A 25 -5.35 -8.00 -0.71
CA TRP A 25 -5.48 -7.34 0.59
C TRP A 25 -4.23 -6.53 0.93
N ILE A 26 -3.03 -7.10 0.73
CA ILE A 26 -1.76 -6.40 1.03
C ILE A 26 -1.63 -5.13 0.19
N VAL A 27 -2.02 -5.17 -1.08
CA VAL A 27 -2.05 -3.99 -1.95
C VAL A 27 -3.01 -2.95 -1.40
N MET A 28 -4.26 -3.32 -1.10
CA MET A 28 -5.27 -2.37 -0.59
C MET A 28 -4.86 -1.78 0.76
N HIS A 29 -4.32 -2.58 1.68
CA HIS A 29 -3.72 -2.12 2.94
C HIS A 29 -2.62 -1.07 2.70
N THR A 30 -1.74 -1.35 1.74
CA THR A 30 -0.64 -0.43 1.40
C THR A 30 -1.18 0.86 0.78
N LEU A 31 -2.17 0.79 -0.10
CA LEU A 31 -2.82 1.95 -0.73
C LEU A 31 -3.59 2.80 0.28
N ASP A 32 -4.27 2.18 1.26
CA ASP A 32 -4.96 2.89 2.34
C ASP A 32 -3.97 3.71 3.18
N ASN A 33 -2.83 3.11 3.54
CA ASN A 33 -1.76 3.80 4.27
C ASN A 33 -1.07 4.89 3.43
N LEU A 34 -0.87 4.66 2.12
CA LEU A 34 -0.34 5.67 1.21
C LEU A 34 -1.28 6.88 1.12
N ASP A 35 -2.58 6.65 0.96
CA ASP A 35 -3.58 7.72 0.93
C ASP A 35 -3.60 8.50 2.25
N ASP A 36 -3.63 7.81 3.40
CA ASP A 36 -3.62 8.49 4.70
C ASP A 36 -2.35 9.30 4.94
N TYR A 37 -1.18 8.72 4.71
CA TYR A 37 0.08 9.32 5.14
C TYR A 37 0.79 10.18 4.10
N ALA A 38 0.63 9.89 2.80
CA ALA A 38 1.23 10.69 1.73
C ALA A 38 0.25 11.72 1.13
N VAL A 39 -1.05 11.62 1.41
CA VAL A 39 -2.05 12.61 0.97
C VAL A 39 -2.78 13.23 2.15
N GLY A 40 -3.41 12.41 3.00
CA GLY A 40 -4.24 12.85 4.12
C GLY A 40 -3.50 13.71 5.14
N VAL A 41 -2.33 13.27 5.58
CA VAL A 41 -1.50 14.01 6.54
C VAL A 41 -1.00 15.35 5.96
N PRO A 42 -0.38 15.41 4.77
CA PRO A 42 0.08 16.67 4.18
C PRO A 42 -1.05 17.65 3.83
N THR A 43 -2.18 17.17 3.31
CA THR A 43 -3.26 18.03 2.79
C THR A 43 -4.42 18.24 3.76
N GLY A 44 -4.51 17.42 4.81
CA GLY A 44 -5.62 17.40 5.76
C GLY A 44 -6.81 16.54 5.34
N GLN A 45 -6.78 15.94 4.13
CA GLN A 45 -7.88 15.15 3.61
C GLN A 45 -7.39 13.98 2.73
N ARG A 46 -7.98 12.79 2.94
CA ARG A 46 -7.75 11.60 2.12
C ARG A 46 -8.48 11.69 0.78
N LEU A 47 -7.96 11.06 -0.26
CA LEU A 47 -8.68 10.91 -1.53
C LEU A 47 -9.86 9.95 -1.40
N HIS A 48 -9.65 8.84 -0.68
CA HIS A 48 -10.65 7.80 -0.53
C HIS A 48 -11.10 7.69 0.92
N PRO A 49 -12.37 7.31 1.16
CA PRO A 49 -12.84 6.97 2.49
C PRO A 49 -11.95 5.88 3.12
N ALA A 50 -11.69 6.01 4.42
CA ALA A 50 -11.00 4.98 5.17
C ALA A 50 -11.87 3.71 5.22
N GLU A 51 -11.26 2.57 4.92
CA GLU A 51 -11.92 1.27 4.97
C GLU A 51 -11.26 0.39 6.02
N TRP A 52 -12.01 0.09 7.08
CA TRP A 52 -11.54 -0.69 8.23
C TRP A 52 -11.04 -2.09 7.84
N ARG A 53 -11.55 -2.67 6.74
CA ARG A 53 -11.16 -4.00 6.23
C ARG A 53 -9.69 -4.09 5.83
N TRP A 54 -9.09 -2.95 5.50
CA TRP A 54 -7.68 -2.85 5.14
C TRP A 54 -6.80 -2.51 6.34
N ASP A 55 -7.35 -2.34 7.54
CA ASP A 55 -6.58 -2.06 8.75
C ASP A 55 -6.24 -3.35 9.51
N LEU A 56 -4.94 -3.65 9.62
CA LEU A 56 -4.42 -4.83 10.32
C LEU A 56 -4.75 -4.85 11.82
N TRP A 57 -4.87 -3.67 12.44
CA TRP A 57 -5.01 -3.50 13.89
C TRP A 57 -6.46 -3.36 14.35
N GLN A 58 -7.32 -2.84 13.47
CA GLN A 58 -8.75 -2.67 13.75
C GLN A 58 -9.60 -3.83 13.26
N GLY A 59 -9.08 -4.68 12.37
CA GLY A 59 -9.79 -5.88 11.92
C GLY A 59 -9.93 -6.90 13.04
N ARG A 60 -11.17 -7.34 13.31
CA ARG A 60 -11.40 -8.47 14.22
C ARG A 60 -10.89 -9.77 13.57
N PRO A 61 -10.49 -10.80 14.35
CA PRO A 61 -9.98 -12.05 13.77
C PRO A 61 -10.92 -12.71 12.76
N ASP A 62 -12.23 -12.59 12.95
CA ASP A 62 -13.30 -13.09 12.08
C ASP A 62 -13.52 -12.26 10.81
N GLU A 63 -12.94 -11.06 10.75
CA GLU A 63 -13.02 -10.13 9.63
C GLU A 63 -11.71 -10.09 8.82
N ARG A 64 -10.73 -10.92 9.18
CA ARG A 64 -9.52 -11.11 8.38
C ARG A 64 -9.89 -11.64 6.99
N PRO A 65 -9.16 -11.23 5.94
CA PRO A 65 -9.42 -11.69 4.58
C PRO A 65 -9.35 -13.22 4.52
N LYS A 66 -10.34 -13.83 3.88
CA LYS A 66 -10.48 -15.29 3.74
C LYS A 66 -10.71 -15.69 2.28
N PRO A 67 -10.42 -16.96 1.92
CA PRO A 67 -10.75 -17.46 0.60
C PRO A 67 -12.23 -17.26 0.26
N GLY A 68 -12.49 -16.73 -0.94
CA GLY A 68 -13.84 -16.43 -1.42
C GLY A 68 -14.35 -15.03 -1.10
N ASP A 69 -13.61 -14.22 -0.31
CA ASP A 69 -13.91 -12.80 -0.17
C ASP A 69 -13.71 -12.06 -1.50
N GLU A 70 -14.50 -11.00 -1.70
CA GLU A 70 -14.37 -10.12 -2.86
C GLU A 70 -13.25 -9.09 -2.64
N PHE A 71 -12.37 -8.99 -3.63
CA PHE A 71 -11.30 -7.99 -3.70
C PHE A 71 -11.45 -7.16 -4.98
N PRO A 72 -10.99 -5.89 -4.98
CA PRO A 72 -10.95 -5.09 -6.20
C PRO A 72 -10.10 -5.78 -7.28
N PRO A 73 -10.44 -5.64 -8.57
CA PRO A 73 -9.60 -6.17 -9.63
C PRO A 73 -8.25 -5.46 -9.67
N VAL A 74 -7.22 -6.11 -10.21
CA VAL A 74 -5.85 -5.59 -10.31
C VAL A 74 -5.83 -4.24 -11.04
N SER A 75 -6.65 -4.09 -12.08
CA SER A 75 -6.80 -2.83 -12.81
C SER A 75 -7.30 -1.68 -11.94
N ALA A 76 -8.25 -1.93 -11.03
CA ALA A 76 -8.74 -0.92 -10.09
C ALA A 76 -7.71 -0.57 -9.03
N MET A 77 -6.94 -1.55 -8.55
CA MET A 77 -5.83 -1.30 -7.61
C MET A 77 -4.75 -0.41 -8.25
N LEU A 78 -4.39 -0.68 -9.50
CA LEU A 78 -3.43 0.14 -10.27
C LEU A 78 -3.97 1.55 -10.54
N ALA A 79 -5.25 1.68 -10.90
CA ALA A 79 -5.89 2.98 -11.08
C ALA A 79 -5.84 3.81 -9.78
N ARG A 80 -6.21 3.21 -8.65
CA ARG A 80 -6.15 3.84 -7.33
C ARG A 80 -4.73 4.25 -6.94
N LEU A 81 -3.73 3.42 -7.25
CA LEU A 81 -2.32 3.79 -7.07
C LEU A 81 -1.93 5.03 -7.90
N GLY A 82 -2.39 5.11 -9.15
CA GLY A 82 -2.17 6.26 -10.02
C GLY A 82 -2.76 7.56 -9.47
N GLU A 83 -3.98 7.50 -8.94
CA GLU A 83 -4.66 8.62 -8.29
C GLU A 83 -3.92 9.11 -7.05
N ILE A 84 -3.58 8.18 -6.15
CA ILE A 84 -2.83 8.48 -4.91
C ILE A 84 -1.46 9.06 -5.24
N ARG A 85 -0.72 8.47 -6.19
CA ARG A 85 0.59 9.00 -6.62
C ARG A 85 0.45 10.43 -7.11
N LYS A 86 -0.51 10.69 -8.00
CA LYS A 86 -0.71 12.03 -8.56
C LYS A 86 -0.97 13.06 -7.46
N ALA A 87 -1.82 12.74 -6.49
CA ALA A 87 -2.12 13.65 -5.39
C ALA A 87 -0.95 13.83 -4.42
N ALA A 88 -0.26 12.74 -4.07
CA ALA A 88 0.90 12.79 -3.18
C ALA A 88 2.04 13.62 -3.80
N MET A 89 2.32 13.44 -5.10
CA MET A 89 3.31 14.25 -5.82
C MET A 89 2.90 15.72 -5.86
N ALA A 90 1.63 16.03 -6.15
CA ALA A 90 1.16 17.42 -6.14
C ALA A 90 1.27 18.06 -4.74
N ALA A 91 0.97 17.31 -3.67
CA ALA A 91 1.14 17.77 -2.30
C ALA A 91 2.63 18.02 -1.98
N LEU A 92 3.51 17.12 -2.40
CA LEU A 92 4.96 17.23 -2.22
C LEU A 92 5.53 18.45 -2.96
N ASP A 93 5.17 18.64 -4.22
CA ASP A 93 5.64 19.76 -5.06
C ASP A 93 5.19 21.13 -4.52
N SER A 94 4.06 21.15 -3.80
CA SER A 94 3.51 22.39 -3.21
C SER A 94 4.07 22.73 -1.82
N ALA A 95 4.78 21.80 -1.19
CA ALA A 95 5.23 21.94 0.19
C ALA A 95 6.65 22.51 0.26
N ASP A 96 6.89 23.35 1.27
CA ASP A 96 8.22 23.88 1.60
C ASP A 96 8.83 23.15 2.81
N ASP A 97 10.09 23.45 3.12
CA ASP A 97 10.82 22.82 4.24
C ASP A 97 10.14 23.06 5.60
N ALA A 98 9.49 24.22 5.76
CA ALA A 98 8.74 24.54 6.97
C ALA A 98 7.55 23.59 7.12
N ARG A 99 6.79 23.39 6.04
CA ARG A 99 5.67 22.44 6.00
C ARG A 99 6.12 21.01 6.26
N MET A 100 7.28 20.60 5.74
CA MET A 100 7.82 19.26 6.00
C MET A 100 8.17 19.03 7.47
N SER A 101 8.55 20.10 8.17
CA SER A 101 8.91 20.08 9.59
C SER A 101 7.72 20.21 10.53
N ASP A 102 6.53 20.55 10.01
CA ASP A 102 5.32 20.71 10.82
C ASP A 102 4.94 19.44 11.56
N ARG A 103 4.65 19.59 12.85
CA ARG A 103 4.20 18.48 13.69
C ARG A 103 2.73 18.15 13.39
N VAL A 104 2.47 16.87 13.16
CA VAL A 104 1.11 16.37 12.89
C VAL A 104 0.37 16.12 14.20
N VAL A 105 -0.43 17.11 14.62
CA VAL A 105 -1.16 17.06 15.90
C VAL A 105 -2.27 16.00 15.91
N ARG A 106 -2.83 15.68 14.73
CA ARG A 106 -3.97 14.76 14.58
C ARG A 106 -3.58 13.28 14.59
N HIS A 107 -2.28 12.97 14.55
CA HIS A 107 -1.82 11.59 14.49
C HIS A 107 -1.18 11.16 15.82
N PRO A 108 -1.45 9.94 16.33
CA PRO A 108 -0.92 9.47 17.62
C PRO A 108 0.62 9.44 17.65
N ARG A 109 1.24 9.17 16.51
CA ARG A 109 2.68 9.37 16.30
C ARG A 109 2.92 10.86 16.11
N LYS A 110 3.30 11.53 17.20
CA LYS A 110 3.53 12.98 17.30
C LYS A 110 4.78 13.44 16.55
N THR A 111 4.91 13.08 15.27
CA THR A 111 6.05 13.39 14.41
C THR A 111 5.71 14.42 13.31
N ASN A 112 6.68 14.77 12.46
CA ASN A 112 6.55 15.74 11.37
C ASN A 112 6.06 15.12 10.05
N VAL A 113 5.70 15.96 9.08
CA VAL A 113 5.18 15.53 7.77
C VAL A 113 6.22 14.70 6.99
N ALA A 114 7.50 15.07 7.03
CA ALA A 114 8.56 14.33 6.35
C ALA A 114 8.66 12.86 6.82
N ASP A 115 8.52 12.63 8.13
CA ASP A 115 8.55 11.29 8.71
C ASP A 115 7.39 10.42 8.21
N PHE A 116 6.22 11.01 7.91
CA PHE A 116 5.10 10.25 7.32
C PHE A 116 5.39 9.82 5.88
N TYR A 117 6.00 10.67 5.07
CA TYR A 117 6.46 10.27 3.74
C TYR A 117 7.49 9.13 3.82
N LEU A 118 8.52 9.28 4.66
CA LEU A 118 9.54 8.23 4.86
C LEU A 118 8.91 6.92 5.33
N ARG A 119 8.01 6.98 6.32
CA ARG A 119 7.31 5.80 6.83
C ARG A 119 6.53 5.10 5.72
N THR A 120 5.87 5.86 4.87
CA THR A 120 5.07 5.32 3.76
C THR A 120 5.93 4.58 2.76
N VAL A 121 7.10 5.13 2.41
CA VAL A 121 8.09 4.46 1.53
C VAL A 121 8.59 3.16 2.14
N LEU A 122 8.99 3.17 3.41
CA LEU A 122 9.48 1.98 4.11
C LEU A 122 8.39 0.91 4.26
N HIS A 123 7.16 1.32 4.53
CA HIS A 123 6.00 0.45 4.64
C HIS A 123 5.69 -0.23 3.30
N ALA A 124 5.58 0.55 2.22
CA ALA A 124 5.35 0.02 0.88
C ALA A 124 6.45 -0.96 0.46
N ASN A 125 7.72 -0.63 0.70
CA ASN A 125 8.85 -1.52 0.40
C ASN A 125 8.78 -2.85 1.17
N SER A 126 8.26 -2.84 2.39
CA SER A 126 8.10 -4.06 3.19
C SER A 126 7.04 -4.97 2.60
N HIS A 127 5.91 -4.41 2.16
CA HIS A 127 4.83 -5.16 1.51
C HIS A 127 5.16 -5.59 0.09
N VAL A 128 5.95 -4.83 -0.68
CA VAL A 128 6.46 -5.27 -1.99
C VAL A 128 7.21 -6.60 -1.85
N ARG A 129 8.05 -6.77 -0.82
CA ARG A 129 8.76 -8.03 -0.55
C ARG A 129 7.80 -9.16 -0.21
N GLN A 130 6.77 -8.90 0.60
CA GLN A 130 5.74 -9.89 0.90
C GLN A 130 4.99 -10.36 -0.36
N ILE A 131 4.62 -9.43 -1.24
CA ILE A 131 3.97 -9.75 -2.52
C ILE A 131 4.88 -10.64 -3.37
N TRP A 132 6.18 -10.34 -3.46
CA TRP A 132 7.13 -11.18 -4.19
C TRP A 132 7.24 -12.60 -3.63
N LEU A 133 7.23 -12.77 -2.30
CA LEU A 133 7.19 -14.10 -1.68
C LEU A 133 5.91 -14.86 -2.06
N LEU A 134 4.76 -14.20 -2.00
CA LEU A 134 3.48 -14.81 -2.39
C LEU A 134 3.45 -15.19 -3.87
N ARG A 135 3.98 -14.34 -4.76
CA ARG A 135 4.14 -14.67 -6.18
C ARG A 135 5.00 -15.92 -6.39
N GLY A 136 6.11 -16.03 -5.64
CA GLY A 136 6.96 -17.22 -5.67
C GLY A 136 6.20 -18.49 -5.28
N LEU A 137 5.39 -18.42 -4.22
CA LEU A 137 4.56 -19.54 -3.76
C LEU A 137 3.45 -19.92 -4.76
N LEU A 138 2.98 -18.97 -5.56
CA LEU A 138 2.03 -19.21 -6.66
C LEU A 138 2.71 -19.74 -7.94
N GLY A 139 4.03 -19.93 -7.94
CA GLY A 139 4.79 -20.35 -9.13
C GLY A 139 4.94 -19.26 -10.19
N LEU A 140 4.73 -17.99 -9.82
CA LEU A 140 4.77 -16.82 -10.72
C LEU A 140 6.14 -16.14 -10.76
N GLY A 141 7.19 -16.83 -10.33
CA GLY A 141 8.55 -16.33 -10.43
C GLY A 141 9.03 -16.43 -11.87
N ASP A 142 9.14 -15.31 -12.59
CA ASP A 142 9.92 -15.25 -13.82
C ASP A 142 11.39 -14.94 -13.45
N PRO A 143 12.35 -15.84 -13.77
CA PRO A 143 13.78 -15.61 -13.52
C PRO A 143 14.32 -14.30 -14.09
N LYS A 144 13.70 -13.74 -15.14
CA LYS A 144 14.07 -12.45 -15.74
C LYS A 144 13.51 -11.25 -15.00
N SER A 145 12.48 -11.46 -14.18
CA SER A 145 11.78 -10.42 -13.39
C SER A 145 12.20 -10.40 -11.92
N TRP A 146 13.30 -11.09 -11.57
CA TRP A 146 13.80 -11.10 -10.21
C TRP A 146 14.09 -9.66 -9.76
N PRO A 147 13.52 -9.18 -8.63
CA PRO A 147 13.75 -7.82 -8.20
C PRO A 147 15.24 -7.61 -7.92
N GLN A 148 15.86 -6.75 -8.72
CA GLN A 148 17.24 -6.35 -8.55
C GLN A 148 17.27 -4.97 -7.90
N GLN A 149 18.03 -4.84 -6.82
CA GLN A 149 18.31 -3.53 -6.26
C GLN A 149 19.39 -2.86 -7.10
N HIS A 150 19.00 -1.84 -7.86
CA HIS A 150 19.94 -0.96 -8.55
C HIS A 150 20.18 0.28 -7.67
N TRP A 151 21.43 0.72 -7.60
CA TRP A 151 21.83 1.95 -6.89
C TRP A 151 21.65 3.22 -7.74
N SER A 152 21.14 3.08 -8.97
CA SER A 152 21.10 4.12 -10.00
C SER A 152 20.04 5.17 -9.73
#